data_AF-A0A2J8I6P0-F1
#
_entry.id   AF-A0A2J8I6P0-F1
#
_cell.length_a   1.000
_cell.length_b   1.000
_cell.length_c   1.000
_cell.angle_alpha   90.00
_cell.angle_beta   90.00
_cell.angle_gamma   90.00
#
_symmetry.space_group_name_H-M   'P 1'
#
loop_
_entity.id
_entity.type
_entity.pdbx_description
1 polymer ?
#
loop_
_entity_poly.entity_id
_entity_poly.type
_entity_poly.pdbx_seq_one_letter_code
_entity_poly.pdbx_strand_id
1 'polypeptide(L)'
;MSKSKSPYISKTIQVEIHEFPCSKCKVGVYRVMRGRILAGGQWPHKCSHCQRECYIAFPFPMITYKGEKFILDKHVPREEPRPNFK
;
A
#
# COMPACT_ATOMS: atom_id res chain seq x y z
N MET A 1 -18.95 -15.97 -24.31
CA MET A 1 -17.94 -15.63 -23.28
C MET A 1 -18.65 -14.86 -22.18
N SER A 2 -18.99 -15.54 -21.07
CA SER A 2 -19.72 -14.94 -19.94
C SER A 2 -18.77 -14.05 -19.13
N LYS A 3 -19.13 -12.77 -18.96
CA LYS A 3 -18.45 -11.88 -18.02
C LYS A 3 -18.83 -12.32 -16.61
N SER A 4 -17.89 -12.89 -15.85
CA SER A 4 -18.03 -13.12 -14.41
C SER A 4 -18.37 -11.78 -13.74
N LYS A 5 -19.55 -11.69 -13.11
CA LYS A 5 -19.92 -10.51 -12.31
C LYS A 5 -19.11 -10.60 -11.01
N SER A 6 -18.28 -9.58 -10.75
CA SER A 6 -17.62 -9.41 -9.45
C SER A 6 -18.64 -9.57 -8.30
N PRO A 7 -18.35 -10.36 -7.25
CA PRO A 7 -19.25 -10.52 -6.11
C PRO A 7 -19.34 -9.26 -5.24
N TYR A 8 -18.51 -8.24 -5.54
CA TYR A 8 -18.41 -7.02 -4.76
C TYR A 8 -19.32 -5.92 -5.31
N ILE A 9 -20.09 -5.30 -4.42
CA ILE A 9 -20.73 -4.01 -4.66
C ILE A 9 -19.66 -2.93 -4.46
N SER A 10 -19.36 -2.17 -5.52
CA SER A 10 -18.39 -1.06 -5.46
C SER A 10 -19.11 0.29 -5.40
N LYS A 11 -18.53 1.23 -4.64
CA LYS A 11 -18.96 2.63 -4.61
C LYS A 11 -17.72 3.53 -4.67
N THR A 12 -17.79 4.57 -5.49
CA THR A 12 -16.75 5.61 -5.53
C THR A 12 -16.85 6.49 -4.29
N ILE A 13 -15.72 6.74 -3.65
CA ILE A 13 -15.58 7.63 -2.50
C ILE A 13 -14.44 8.61 -2.74
N GLN A 14 -14.51 9.78 -2.10
CA GLN A 14 -13.37 10.70 -1.99
C GLN A 14 -12.59 10.35 -0.71
N VAL A 15 -11.26 10.29 -0.82
CA VAL A 15 -10.35 9.95 0.28
C VAL A 15 -9.10 10.82 0.20
N GLU A 16 -8.43 11.03 1.33
CA GLU A 16 -7.10 11.61 1.36
C GLU A 16 -6.05 10.51 1.27
N ILE A 17 -5.02 10.72 0.45
CA ILE A 17 -3.87 9.82 0.37
C ILE A 17 -2.74 10.44 1.18
N HIS A 18 -2.26 9.72 2.18
CA HIS A 18 -1.09 10.10 2.96
C HIS A 18 0.16 9.48 2.36
N GLU A 19 1.02 10.34 1.85
CA GLU A 19 2.35 10.01 1.33
C GLU A 19 3.41 10.31 2.38
N PHE A 20 4.55 9.61 2.31
CA PHE A 20 5.69 9.91 3.16
C PHE A 20 6.85 10.49 2.33
N PRO A 21 7.14 11.81 2.45
CA PRO A 21 8.17 12.46 1.66
C PRO A 21 9.56 11.88 1.87
N CYS A 22 10.35 11.85 0.81
CA CYS A 22 11.74 11.40 0.91
C CYS A 22 12.57 12.38 1.71
N SER A 23 13.07 11.95 2.87
CA SER A 23 13.93 12.75 3.73
C SER A 23 15.25 13.19 3.08
N LYS A 24 15.72 12.48 2.04
CA LYS A 24 16.95 12.81 1.31
C LYS A 24 16.74 13.85 0.20
N CYS A 25 15.89 13.54 -0.78
CA CYS A 25 15.74 14.38 -1.96
C CYS A 25 14.65 15.43 -1.84
N LYS A 26 13.70 15.28 -0.91
CA LYS A 26 12.54 16.18 -0.72
C LYS A 26 11.62 16.34 -1.95
N VAL A 27 11.90 15.64 -3.04
CA VAL A 27 11.12 15.63 -4.30
C VAL A 27 10.22 14.40 -4.38
N GLY A 28 10.77 13.22 -4.10
CA GLY A 28 10.02 11.96 -4.17
C GLY A 28 9.33 11.59 -2.86
N VAL A 29 8.61 10.47 -2.91
CA VAL A 29 7.95 9.84 -1.75
C VAL A 29 8.43 8.41 -1.59
N TYR A 30 8.35 7.86 -0.39
CA TYR A 30 8.72 6.49 -0.10
C TYR A 30 7.58 5.53 -0.46
N ARG A 31 7.90 4.47 -1.21
CA ARG A 31 6.96 3.43 -1.65
C ARG A 31 7.41 2.07 -1.13
N VAL A 32 6.48 1.27 -0.62
CA VAL A 32 6.79 -0.11 -0.21
C VAL A 32 7.38 -0.90 -1.37
N MET A 33 8.52 -1.54 -1.12
CA MET A 33 9.13 -2.50 -2.05
C MET A 33 8.39 -3.83 -1.97
N ARG A 34 8.29 -4.56 -3.09
CA ARG A 34 7.76 -5.94 -3.07
C ARG A 34 8.67 -6.78 -2.17
N GLY A 35 8.10 -7.43 -1.16
CA GLY A 35 8.87 -8.22 -0.21
C GLY A 35 8.08 -8.55 1.05
N ARG A 36 8.72 -9.28 1.96
CA ARG A 36 8.17 -9.61 3.28
C ARG A 36 8.38 -8.42 4.23
N ILE A 37 7.49 -8.28 5.20
CA ILE A 37 7.71 -7.42 6.38
C ILE A 37 8.95 -7.94 7.09
N LEU A 38 9.88 -7.05 7.43
CA LEU A 38 11.07 -7.45 8.17
C LEU A 38 10.73 -7.78 9.63
N ALA A 39 11.62 -8.55 10.27
CA ALA A 39 11.58 -8.76 11.71
C ALA A 39 11.52 -7.39 12.42
N GLY A 40 10.53 -7.20 13.29
CA GLY A 40 10.25 -5.91 13.94
C GLY A 40 9.14 -5.06 13.29
N GLY A 41 8.39 -5.60 12.32
CA GLY A 41 7.19 -4.95 11.78
C GLY A 41 7.49 -3.77 10.86
N GLN A 42 8.70 -3.69 10.32
CA GLN A 42 9.11 -2.62 9.41
C GLN A 42 9.00 -3.06 7.95
N TRP A 43 8.62 -2.10 7.12
CA TRP A 43 8.44 -2.27 5.69
C TRP A 43 9.62 -1.64 4.94
N PRO A 44 10.26 -2.38 4.01
CA PRO A 44 11.24 -1.80 3.11
C PRO A 44 10.54 -0.82 2.17
N HIS A 45 11.07 0.39 2.09
CA HIS A 45 10.61 1.42 1.19
C HIS A 45 11.71 1.90 0.28
N LYS A 46 11.34 2.29 -0.93
CA LYS A 46 12.20 2.94 -1.90
C LYS A 46 11.63 4.29 -2.33
N CYS A 47 12.47 5.31 -2.39
CA CYS A 47 12.07 6.61 -2.89
C CYS A 47 11.74 6.55 -4.39
N SER A 48 10.58 7.09 -4.77
CA SER A 48 10.13 7.18 -6.16
C SER A 48 11.01 8.04 -7.07
N HIS A 49 11.88 8.89 -6.50
CA HIS A 49 12.73 9.82 -7.24
C HIS A 49 14.21 9.41 -7.15
N CYS A 50 14.83 9.53 -5.98
CA CYS A 50 16.26 9.29 -5.81
C CYS A 50 16.64 7.83 -5.50
N GLN A 51 15.67 6.91 -5.53
CA GLN A 51 15.87 5.47 -5.34
C GLN A 51 16.46 5.05 -3.98
N ARG A 52 16.59 5.98 -3.00
CA ARG A 52 17.03 5.67 -1.64
C ARG A 52 16.10 4.66 -0.97
N GLU A 53 16.69 3.69 -0.30
CA GLU A 53 15.98 2.71 0.52
C GLU A 53 15.96 3.11 2.00
N CYS A 54 14.89 2.77 2.69
CA CYS A 54 14.73 2.91 4.14
C CYS A 54 13.70 1.92 4.68
N TYR A 55 13.61 1.84 6.01
CA TYR A 55 12.67 0.97 6.70
C TYR A 55 11.74 1.82 7.55
N ILE A 56 10.42 1.64 7.36
CA ILE A 56 9.38 2.45 8.01
C ILE A 56 8.32 1.51 8.57
N ALA A 57 7.77 1.83 9.75
CA ALA A 57 6.75 1.01 10.41
C ALA A 57 5.40 0.96 9.65
N PHE A 58 5.10 1.98 8.84
CA PHE A 58 3.84 2.08 8.10
C PHE A 58 4.06 1.84 6.60
N PRO A 59 3.19 1.07 5.92
CA PRO A 59 3.32 0.80 4.50
C PRO A 59 2.73 1.95 3.67
N PHE A 60 3.49 3.03 3.48
CA PHE A 60 3.01 4.17 2.70
C PHE A 60 2.87 3.83 1.20
N PRO A 61 1.82 4.33 0.52
CA PRO A 61 0.84 5.29 1.02
C PRO A 61 -0.29 4.65 1.83
N MET A 62 -0.85 5.42 2.77
CA MET A 62 -2.08 5.10 3.49
C MET A 62 -3.21 6.01 3.00
N ILE A 63 -4.46 5.66 3.27
CA ILE A 63 -5.60 6.55 3.02
C ILE A 63 -6.30 6.89 4.32
N THR A 64 -6.90 8.08 4.39
CA THR A 64 -7.86 8.43 5.44
C THR A 64 -9.26 8.57 4.85
N TYR A 65 -10.20 7.89 5.48
CA TYR A 65 -11.61 7.92 5.13
C TYR A 65 -12.43 7.97 6.42
N LYS A 66 -13.29 8.99 6.55
CA LYS A 66 -14.15 9.20 7.74
C LYS A 66 -13.38 9.23 9.07
N GLY A 67 -12.18 9.81 9.09
CA GLY A 67 -11.35 9.91 10.30
C GLY A 67 -10.51 8.68 10.63
N GLU A 68 -10.67 7.58 9.88
CA GLU A 68 -9.90 6.35 10.07
C GLU A 68 -8.80 6.20 9.03
N LYS A 69 -7.69 5.55 9.42
CA LYS A 69 -6.56 5.26 8.53
C LYS A 69 -6.65 3.82 8.02
N PHE A 70 -6.55 3.65 6.71
CA PHE A 70 -6.55 2.36 6.05
C PHE A 70 -5.24 2.14 5.28
N ILE A 71 -4.74 0.92 5.32
CA ILE A 71 -3.68 0.47 4.42
C ILE A 71 -4.30 -0.10 3.15
N LEU A 72 -3.61 0.06 2.01
CA LEU A 72 -4.05 -0.53 0.76
C LEU A 72 -3.93 -2.06 0.83
N ASP A 73 -4.85 -2.78 0.19
CA ASP A 73 -4.91 -4.24 0.23
C ASP A 73 -3.58 -4.93 -0.18
N LYS A 74 -2.84 -4.32 -1.11
CA LYS A 74 -1.51 -4.78 -1.54
C LYS A 74 -0.47 -4.84 -0.40
N HIS A 75 -0.76 -4.25 0.76
CA HIS A 75 0.09 -4.21 1.94
C HIS A 75 -0.39 -5.17 3.05
N VAL A 76 -1.47 -5.92 2.85
CA VAL A 76 -1.92 -6.92 3.83
C VAL A 76 -1.23 -8.24 3.50
N PRO A 77 -0.40 -8.81 4.41
CA PRO A 77 0.11 -10.16 4.24
C PRO A 77 -1.07 -11.13 4.18
N ARG A 78 -1.12 -11.96 3.13
CA ARG A 78 -2.12 -13.01 2.99
C ARG A 78 -1.40 -14.34 2.92
N GLU A 79 -1.82 -15.30 3.75
CA GLU A 79 -1.44 -16.69 3.55
C GLU A 79 -2.09 -17.18 2.24
N GLU A 80 -1.32 -17.88 1.42
CA GLU A 80 -1.87 -18.55 0.24
C GLU A 80 -2.64 -19.81 0.69
N PRO A 81 -3.71 -20.21 -0.02
CA PRO A 81 -4.15 -19.69 -1.32
C PRO A 81 -5.21 -18.60 -1.22
N ARG A 82 -5.08 -17.58 -2.06
CA ARG A 82 -6.15 -16.58 -2.27
C ARG A 82 -7.35 -17.29 -2.91
N PRO A 83 -8.60 -16.92 -2.55
CA PRO A 83 -9.76 -17.38 -3.29
C PRO A 83 -9.59 -17.00 -4.77
N ASN A 84 -9.73 -17.99 -5.64
CA ASN A 84 -9.59 -17.83 -7.08
C ASN A 84 -10.87 -17.15 -7.60
N PHE A 85 -10.88 -15.82 -7.64
CA PHE A 85 -11.99 -15.07 -8.26
C PHE A 85 -11.82 -15.13 -9.78
N LYS A 86 -12.36 -16.19 -10.40
CA LYS A 86 -12.52 -16.32 -11.86
C LYS A 86 -13.64 -15.43 -12.39
#